data_AF-A0A349VIC5-F1
#
_entry.id   AF-A0A349VIC5-F1
#
_cell.length_a   1.000
_cell.length_b   1.000
_cell.length_c   1.000
_cell.angle_alpha   90.00
_cell.angle_beta   90.00
_cell.angle_gamma   90.00
#
_symmetry.space_group_name_H-M   'P 1'
#
loop_
_entity.id
_entity.type
_entity.pdbx_description
1 polymer ?
#
loop_
_entity_poly.entity_id
_entity_poly.type
_entity_poly.pdbx_seq_one_letter_code
_entity_poly.pdbx_strand_id
1 'polypeptide(L)'
;MTQERRLRLFGARYLEKGAGVTDKEHSQVSESLEGYSPPPKTFWKTVAALGPGIILASSIVGSGELIATTVVGAKVGFSLLWLIILGCGVKVAAQIEIGRNAITWGRTPLASFDRVPGPRVAGRGWIYWCWAVMMILIVVQQGGILAGVGQSLAAALPLTTSGRVAGTFYEDLAKAEIDTALAKREGRADLQSLERKLAALRHQSKDLKTPHDASIYAVLMAILTGVFLACGRYGLIERLSLVLVLAFTLFTFLAVVMLQADPNWAVSSEEWITGLTPSLEGTSGGFSVALAALGIIGVGAAELMVYPYWCLEKGYGKSVGTHSSSEGWAVNARGWMRVMQLDAWLSMLVYTLVTVFFYVLGAATLGRLGLVPSGNEMVRTLGQMYVPIFGAWIQQIFLLGAFAVLYSTFFVAAAGNSRMVADGLVLAGLLPSDEASRRKAVRVTCVVWVIAALSMAFLFRAPVAMVLASGVAQAVMLGALAVAVLYFRYCDIDQRLAPNRSWDVLLWCSAIGFVVIAGWTIWQKVSEVLFF
;
A
#
# COMPACT_ATOMS: atom_id res chain seq x y z
N MET A 1 -5.72 -24.92 -58.00
CA MET A 1 -5.28 -26.17 -57.35
C MET A 1 -5.07 -25.86 -55.86
N THR A 2 -6.02 -26.28 -55.02
CA THR A 2 -6.27 -25.75 -53.67
C THR A 2 -5.52 -26.50 -52.56
N GLN A 3 -5.23 -25.75 -51.49
CA GLN A 3 -4.35 -26.06 -50.35
C GLN A 3 -4.73 -27.32 -49.55
N GLU A 4 -5.96 -27.82 -49.69
CA GLU A 4 -6.45 -29.07 -49.05
C GLU A 4 -5.77 -30.34 -49.59
N ARG A 5 -5.26 -30.34 -50.83
CA ARG A 5 -4.68 -31.55 -51.42
C ARG A 5 -3.25 -31.85 -50.93
N ARG A 6 -2.56 -30.88 -50.32
CA ARG A 6 -1.22 -31.08 -49.70
C ARG A 6 -1.31 -31.67 -48.29
N LEU A 7 -2.39 -31.46 -47.56
CA LEU A 7 -2.57 -31.97 -46.19
C LEU A 7 -2.91 -33.47 -46.14
N ARG A 8 -3.52 -34.03 -47.19
CA ARG A 8 -3.87 -35.46 -47.23
C ARG A 8 -2.70 -36.40 -47.55
N LEU A 9 -1.61 -35.90 -48.12
CA LEU A 9 -0.45 -36.73 -48.51
C LEU A 9 0.54 -36.98 -47.38
N PHE A 10 0.52 -36.19 -46.30
CA PHE A 10 1.38 -36.41 -45.12
C PHE A 10 0.71 -37.27 -44.02
N GLY A 11 -0.62 -37.38 -44.02
CA GLY A 11 -1.38 -38.11 -42.99
C GLY A 11 -1.53 -39.63 -43.18
N ALA A 12 -1.09 -40.18 -44.32
CA ALA A 12 -1.44 -41.56 -44.70
C ALA A 12 -0.33 -42.61 -44.53
N ARG A 13 0.80 -42.30 -43.87
CA ARG A 13 1.92 -43.25 -43.70
C ARG A 13 2.12 -43.83 -42.30
N TYR A 14 1.25 -43.54 -41.33
CA TYR A 14 1.44 -43.98 -39.94
C TYR A 14 0.28 -44.80 -39.33
N LEU A 15 -0.67 -45.29 -40.14
CA LEU A 15 -1.86 -46.00 -39.64
C LEU A 15 -2.01 -47.45 -40.11
N GLU A 16 -0.91 -48.16 -40.35
CA GLU A 16 -0.98 -49.63 -40.53
C GLU A 16 0.20 -50.31 -39.83
N LYS A 17 0.05 -50.53 -38.52
CA LYS A 17 0.51 -51.73 -37.78
C LYS A 17 0.32 -51.53 -36.28
N GLY A 18 -0.67 -52.18 -35.70
CA GLY A 18 -0.86 -52.21 -34.26
C GLY A 18 -2.31 -52.47 -33.85
N ALA A 19 -2.94 -53.53 -34.38
CA ALA A 19 -4.18 -54.05 -33.82
C ALA A 19 -3.82 -55.04 -32.69
N GLY A 20 -4.28 -54.73 -31.48
CA GLY A 20 -4.31 -55.63 -30.33
C GLY A 20 -3.39 -55.21 -29.18
N VAL A 21 -3.98 -54.65 -28.12
CA VAL A 21 -3.77 -54.97 -26.69
C VAL A 21 -4.47 -53.87 -25.85
N THR A 22 -5.68 -54.21 -25.38
CA THR A 22 -6.42 -53.79 -24.17
C THR A 22 -6.42 -52.34 -23.64
N ASP A 23 -7.64 -51.80 -23.56
CA ASP A 23 -8.15 -50.56 -22.92
C ASP A 23 -7.86 -50.35 -21.40
N LYS A 24 -6.79 -50.94 -20.83
CA LYS A 24 -6.47 -50.79 -19.38
C LYS A 24 -5.03 -50.40 -19.03
N GLU A 25 -4.09 -50.36 -19.96
CA GLU A 25 -2.67 -50.07 -19.64
C GLU A 25 -2.13 -48.72 -20.14
N HIS A 26 -2.82 -48.03 -21.05
CA HIS A 26 -2.40 -46.66 -21.45
C HIS A 26 -2.78 -45.55 -20.46
N SER A 27 -3.48 -45.90 -19.36
CA SER A 27 -3.59 -45.03 -18.19
C SER A 27 -2.30 -45.00 -17.34
N GLN A 28 -1.27 -45.76 -17.70
CA GLN A 28 -0.03 -45.90 -16.91
C GLN A 28 1.26 -45.51 -17.64
N VAL A 29 1.20 -44.98 -18.87
CA VAL A 29 2.35 -44.28 -19.47
C VAL A 29 2.31 -42.81 -19.06
N SER A 30 2.72 -42.58 -17.82
CA SER A 30 3.38 -41.36 -17.35
C SER A 30 3.16 -40.11 -18.21
N GLU A 31 2.04 -39.43 -18.01
CA GLU A 31 2.06 -37.96 -17.99
C GLU A 31 3.14 -37.59 -16.98
N SER A 32 4.33 -37.31 -17.49
CA SER A 32 5.44 -36.82 -16.72
C SER A 32 4.96 -35.60 -15.96
N LEU A 33 4.78 -35.75 -14.65
CA LEU A 33 4.68 -34.71 -13.62
C LEU A 33 4.80 -33.31 -14.24
N GLU A 34 3.71 -32.76 -14.78
CA GLU A 34 3.73 -31.38 -15.24
C GLU A 34 4.11 -30.58 -13.99
N GLY A 35 5.15 -29.74 -14.08
CA GLY A 35 5.81 -29.08 -12.95
C GLY A 35 4.97 -28.01 -12.26
N TYR A 36 3.69 -28.30 -12.01
CA TYR A 36 2.69 -27.45 -11.38
C TYR A 36 1.92 -28.23 -10.32
N SER A 37 1.33 -27.51 -9.37
CA SER A 37 0.56 -28.09 -8.25
C SER A 37 -0.91 -27.71 -8.40
N PRO A 38 -1.87 -28.64 -8.27
CA PRO A 38 -3.27 -28.33 -8.47
C PRO A 38 -3.77 -27.29 -7.45
N PRO A 39 -4.71 -26.41 -7.84
CA PRO A 39 -5.28 -25.41 -6.95
C PRO A 39 -6.03 -26.07 -5.78
N PRO A 40 -6.10 -25.41 -4.61
CA PRO A 40 -6.86 -25.91 -3.48
C PRO A 40 -8.35 -26.04 -3.83
N LYS A 41 -8.95 -27.21 -3.51
CA LYS A 41 -10.37 -27.51 -3.80
C LYS A 41 -11.32 -27.23 -2.63
N THR A 42 -10.79 -27.10 -1.41
CA THR A 42 -11.58 -26.94 -0.18
C THR A 42 -11.36 -25.55 0.39
N PHE A 43 -12.42 -24.95 0.96
CA PHE A 43 -12.39 -23.61 1.57
C PHE A 43 -11.18 -23.39 2.49
N TRP A 44 -10.92 -24.30 3.44
CA TRP A 44 -9.80 -24.18 4.39
C TRP A 44 -8.43 -24.20 3.72
N LYS A 45 -8.24 -25.01 2.68
CA LYS A 45 -6.99 -25.02 1.90
C LYS A 45 -6.83 -23.75 1.07
N THR A 46 -7.94 -23.18 0.58
CA THR A 46 -7.92 -21.89 -0.12
C THR A 46 -7.52 -20.78 0.84
N VAL A 47 -8.11 -20.72 2.04
CA VAL A 47 -7.74 -19.75 3.08
C VAL A 47 -6.27 -19.90 3.49
N ALA A 48 -5.77 -21.13 3.64
CA ALA A 48 -4.36 -21.38 3.95
C ALA A 48 -3.40 -20.99 2.82
N ALA A 49 -3.89 -20.91 1.58
CA ALA A 49 -3.10 -20.47 0.43
C ALA A 49 -3.00 -18.93 0.32
N LEU A 50 -3.92 -18.19 0.94
CA LEU A 50 -3.88 -16.72 0.97
C LEU A 50 -2.64 -16.21 1.73
N GLY A 51 -2.27 -14.95 1.51
CA GLY A 51 -1.12 -14.34 2.17
C GLY A 51 -0.61 -13.06 1.50
N PRO A 52 -0.31 -13.06 0.19
CA PRO A 52 0.18 -11.88 -0.52
C PRO A 52 -0.70 -10.64 -0.33
N GLY A 53 -2.03 -10.81 -0.38
CA GLY A 53 -3.00 -9.74 -0.16
C GLY A 53 -2.98 -9.21 1.28
N ILE A 54 -2.81 -10.07 2.29
CA ILE A 54 -2.72 -9.62 3.68
C ILE A 54 -1.42 -8.86 3.94
N ILE A 55 -0.31 -9.32 3.35
CA ILE A 55 0.97 -8.60 3.42
C ILE A 55 0.83 -7.23 2.77
N LEU A 56 0.17 -7.15 1.62
CA LEU A 56 -0.16 -5.89 0.96
C LEU A 56 -1.01 -4.97 1.86
N ALA A 57 -2.09 -5.50 2.44
CA ALA A 57 -2.93 -4.74 3.37
C ALA A 57 -2.12 -4.24 4.58
N SER A 58 -1.20 -5.05 5.10
CA SER A 58 -0.33 -4.65 6.22
C SER A 58 0.72 -3.60 5.87
N SER A 59 1.14 -3.50 4.60
CA SER A 59 1.97 -2.39 4.14
C SER A 59 1.19 -1.10 3.96
N ILE A 60 -0.10 -1.21 3.63
CA ILE A 60 -0.98 -0.07 3.39
C ILE A 60 -1.40 0.54 4.72
N VAL A 61 -2.07 -0.29 5.55
CA VAL A 61 -2.60 0.06 6.88
C VAL A 61 -1.45 0.51 7.76
N GLY A 62 -1.22 1.82 7.79
CA GLY A 62 -0.10 2.49 8.43
C GLY A 62 0.11 3.85 7.81
N SER A 63 1.16 4.08 7.03
CA SER A 63 1.43 5.43 6.53
C SER A 63 0.36 5.98 5.58
N GLY A 64 -0.30 5.12 4.81
CA GLY A 64 -1.40 5.51 3.92
C GLY A 64 -2.61 5.96 4.75
N GLU A 65 -3.14 5.07 5.58
CA GLU A 65 -4.38 5.30 6.29
C GLU A 65 -4.22 6.12 7.57
N LEU A 66 -3.24 5.78 8.42
CA LEU A 66 -3.05 6.46 9.70
C LEU A 66 -2.56 7.89 9.52
N ILE A 67 -1.77 8.19 8.49
CA ILE A 67 -1.21 9.53 8.25
C ILE A 67 -1.93 10.25 7.11
N ALA A 68 -1.90 9.73 5.88
CA ALA A 68 -2.39 10.50 4.74
C ALA A 68 -3.92 10.61 4.75
N THR A 69 -4.64 9.50 4.96
CA THR A 69 -6.11 9.50 4.97
C THR A 69 -6.68 10.32 6.12
N THR A 70 -6.12 10.21 7.33
CA THR A 70 -6.54 11.04 8.48
C THR A 70 -6.30 12.52 8.23
N VAL A 71 -5.15 12.90 7.64
CA VAL A 71 -4.84 14.29 7.28
C VAL A 71 -5.80 14.82 6.21
N VAL A 72 -6.15 13.99 5.21
CA VAL A 72 -7.16 14.37 4.21
C VAL A 72 -8.50 14.59 4.91
N GLY A 73 -9.00 13.63 5.69
CA GLY A 73 -10.26 13.76 6.43
C GLY A 73 -10.28 14.99 7.34
N ALA A 74 -9.19 15.25 8.06
CA ALA A 74 -9.06 16.43 8.92
C ALA A 74 -9.10 17.76 8.14
N LYS A 75 -8.57 17.80 6.91
CA LYS A 75 -8.51 19.02 6.09
C LYS A 75 -9.78 19.28 5.29
N VAL A 76 -10.40 18.23 4.74
CA VAL A 76 -11.50 18.36 3.76
C VAL A 76 -12.85 17.92 4.30
N GLY A 77 -12.89 17.46 5.56
CA GLY A 77 -14.09 16.91 6.18
C GLY A 77 -14.60 15.69 5.42
N PHE A 78 -15.93 15.55 5.34
CA PHE A 78 -16.56 14.39 4.71
C PHE A 78 -16.59 14.43 3.18
N SER A 79 -16.44 15.61 2.56
CA SER A 79 -16.72 15.89 1.14
C SER A 79 -16.06 14.96 0.10
N LEU A 80 -14.88 14.40 0.40
CA LEU A 80 -14.09 13.60 -0.54
C LEU A 80 -14.05 12.11 -0.21
N LEU A 81 -14.90 11.63 0.70
CA LEU A 81 -14.94 10.21 1.09
C LEU A 81 -15.26 9.29 -0.11
N TRP A 82 -16.20 9.68 -0.98
CA TRP A 82 -16.57 8.93 -2.19
C TRP A 82 -15.37 8.71 -3.10
N LEU A 83 -14.51 9.73 -3.24
CA LEU A 83 -13.33 9.70 -4.10
C LEU A 83 -12.28 8.74 -3.53
N ILE A 84 -12.12 8.70 -2.20
CA ILE A 84 -11.23 7.76 -1.52
C ILE A 84 -11.70 6.32 -1.70
N ILE A 85 -12.99 6.05 -1.50
CA ILE A 85 -13.58 4.71 -1.66
C ILE A 85 -13.45 4.25 -3.11
N LEU A 86 -13.81 5.13 -4.06
CA LEU A 86 -13.67 4.85 -5.49
C LEU A 86 -12.21 4.55 -5.86
N GLY A 87 -11.27 5.40 -5.39
CA GLY A 87 -9.85 5.23 -5.62
C GLY A 87 -9.31 3.89 -5.11
N CYS A 88 -9.74 3.46 -3.92
CA CYS A 88 -9.38 2.16 -3.35
C CYS A 88 -9.94 0.98 -4.16
N GLY A 89 -11.20 1.09 -4.60
CA GLY A 89 -11.92 0.04 -5.31
C GLY A 89 -11.43 -0.17 -6.75
N VAL A 90 -11.19 0.90 -7.52
CA VAL A 90 -10.82 0.75 -8.94
C VAL A 90 -9.45 0.11 -9.14
N LYS A 91 -8.51 0.34 -8.21
CA LYS A 91 -7.13 -0.15 -8.29
C LYS A 91 -7.00 -1.68 -8.26
N VAL A 92 -7.95 -2.39 -7.65
CA VAL A 92 -7.88 -3.85 -7.51
C VAL A 92 -7.88 -4.56 -8.86
N ALA A 93 -8.52 -3.99 -9.88
CA ALA A 93 -8.51 -4.54 -11.23
C ALA A 93 -7.11 -4.52 -11.84
N ALA A 94 -6.41 -3.39 -11.71
CA ALA A 94 -5.00 -3.28 -12.11
C ALA A 94 -4.11 -4.23 -11.30
N GLN A 95 -4.30 -4.32 -9.98
CA GLN A 95 -3.56 -5.24 -9.11
C GLN A 95 -3.68 -6.70 -9.59
N ILE A 96 -4.89 -7.14 -9.91
CA ILE A 96 -5.16 -8.50 -10.39
C ILE A 96 -4.57 -8.70 -11.79
N GLU A 97 -4.59 -7.70 -12.68
CA GLU A 97 -4.03 -7.81 -14.02
C GLU A 97 -2.50 -7.94 -14.00
N ILE A 98 -1.81 -7.10 -13.21
CA ILE A 98 -0.36 -7.18 -13.01
C ILE A 98 0.00 -8.53 -12.36
N GLY A 99 -0.77 -8.94 -11.35
CA GLY A 99 -0.64 -10.25 -10.71
C GLY A 99 -0.76 -11.41 -11.69
N ARG A 100 -1.79 -11.38 -12.55
CA ARG A 100 -2.04 -12.39 -13.58
C ARG A 100 -0.85 -12.50 -14.51
N ASN A 101 -0.34 -11.38 -15.00
CA ASN A 101 0.79 -11.37 -15.90
C ASN A 101 2.02 -12.04 -15.27
N ALA A 102 2.34 -11.71 -14.01
CA ALA A 102 3.49 -12.28 -13.31
C ALA A 102 3.37 -13.80 -13.09
N ILE A 103 2.22 -14.28 -12.61
CA ILE A 103 2.05 -15.72 -12.33
C ILE A 103 1.88 -16.57 -13.59
N THR A 104 1.41 -15.98 -14.69
CA THR A 104 1.20 -16.68 -15.97
C THR A 104 2.52 -16.87 -16.71
N TRP A 105 3.34 -15.82 -16.78
CA TRP A 105 4.58 -15.84 -17.55
C TRP A 105 5.81 -16.25 -16.72
N GLY A 106 5.70 -16.30 -15.40
CA GLY A 106 6.81 -16.67 -14.51
C GLY A 106 7.97 -15.67 -14.50
N ARG A 107 7.76 -14.44 -15.02
CA ARG A 107 8.74 -13.36 -15.06
C ARG A 107 8.47 -12.36 -13.94
N THR A 108 9.48 -11.60 -13.56
CA THR A 108 9.32 -10.56 -12.55
C THR A 108 8.43 -9.42 -13.08
N PRO A 109 7.66 -8.75 -12.22
CA PRO A 109 6.82 -7.62 -12.64
C PRO A 109 7.59 -6.52 -13.36
N LEU A 110 8.82 -6.21 -12.91
CA LEU A 110 9.62 -5.16 -13.53
C LEU A 110 10.10 -5.56 -14.93
N ALA A 111 10.41 -6.84 -15.14
CA ALA A 111 10.69 -7.36 -16.47
C ALA A 111 9.45 -7.31 -17.38
N SER A 112 8.24 -7.54 -16.85
CA SER A 112 7.00 -7.33 -17.59
C SER A 112 6.82 -5.87 -18.01
N PHE A 113 7.06 -4.93 -17.09
CA PHE A 113 6.93 -3.49 -17.36
C PHE A 113 7.95 -3.01 -18.41
N ASP A 114 9.18 -3.54 -18.41
CA ASP A 114 10.22 -3.20 -19.39
C ASP A 114 9.84 -3.61 -20.84
N ARG A 115 8.90 -4.55 -21.01
CA ARG A 115 8.40 -5.01 -22.32
C ARG A 115 7.31 -4.13 -22.90
N VAL A 116 6.70 -3.25 -22.10
CA VAL A 116 5.64 -2.36 -22.58
C VAL A 116 6.21 -1.44 -23.69
N PRO A 117 5.55 -1.32 -24.85
CA PRO A 117 6.01 -0.48 -25.94
C PRO A 117 6.15 0.99 -25.52
N GLY A 118 7.13 1.68 -26.10
CA GLY A 118 7.37 3.10 -25.86
C GLY A 118 8.86 3.47 -25.93
N PRO A 119 9.21 4.70 -25.54
CA PRO A 119 10.59 5.17 -25.56
C PRO A 119 11.50 4.27 -24.73
N ARG A 120 12.70 4.01 -25.25
CA ARG A 120 13.75 3.27 -24.53
C ARG A 120 14.97 4.17 -24.35
N VAL A 121 15.47 4.23 -23.12
CA VAL A 121 16.67 4.99 -22.74
C VAL A 121 17.66 4.00 -22.12
N ALA A 122 18.90 4.00 -22.61
CA ALA A 122 19.94 3.04 -22.23
C ALA A 122 19.48 1.56 -22.28
N GLY A 123 18.72 1.20 -23.33
CA GLY A 123 18.20 -0.16 -23.52
C GLY A 123 16.98 -0.53 -22.66
N ARG A 124 16.55 0.33 -21.74
CA ARG A 124 15.40 0.09 -20.84
C ARG A 124 14.19 0.95 -21.20
N GLY A 125 13.00 0.39 -21.03
CA GLY A 125 11.73 1.03 -21.33
C GLY A 125 11.41 2.18 -20.37
N TRP A 126 10.59 3.12 -20.83
CA TRP A 126 10.20 4.32 -20.07
C TRP A 126 9.59 4.01 -18.69
N ILE A 127 8.80 2.93 -18.54
CA ILE A 127 8.21 2.55 -17.24
C ILE A 127 9.29 2.16 -16.22
N TYR A 128 10.39 1.53 -16.65
CA TYR A 128 11.53 1.25 -15.78
C TYR A 128 12.13 2.54 -15.23
N TRP A 129 12.27 3.58 -16.05
CA TRP A 129 12.80 4.87 -15.60
C TRP A 129 11.81 5.63 -14.70
N CYS A 130 10.52 5.61 -15.01
CA CYS A 130 9.48 6.15 -14.13
C CYS A 130 9.52 5.47 -12.75
N TRP A 131 9.66 4.14 -12.73
CA TRP A 131 9.85 3.36 -11.53
C TRP A 131 11.12 3.78 -10.76
N ALA A 132 12.26 3.90 -11.44
CA ALA A 132 13.53 4.27 -10.80
C ALA A 132 13.46 5.65 -10.13
N VAL A 133 12.85 6.64 -10.79
CA VAL A 133 12.60 7.97 -10.22
C VAL A 133 11.67 7.88 -9.01
N MET A 134 10.58 7.12 -9.13
CA MET A 134 9.65 6.90 -8.03
C MET A 134 10.33 6.25 -6.81
N MET A 135 11.24 5.28 -7.03
CA MET A 135 11.97 4.61 -5.95
C MET A 135 12.76 5.58 -5.08
N ILE A 136 13.40 6.59 -5.66
CA ILE A 136 14.16 7.61 -4.92
C ILE A 136 13.25 8.34 -3.92
N LEU A 137 12.05 8.73 -4.36
CA LEU A 137 11.08 9.43 -3.51
C LEU A 137 10.39 8.51 -2.50
N ILE A 138 10.26 7.22 -2.80
CA ILE A 138 9.78 6.23 -1.82
C ILE A 138 10.79 6.04 -0.69
N VAL A 139 12.11 6.11 -0.94
CA VAL A 139 13.10 6.09 0.16
C VAL A 139 12.87 7.27 1.12
N VAL A 140 12.50 8.44 0.59
CA VAL A 140 12.11 9.60 1.41
C VAL A 140 10.86 9.29 2.23
N GLN A 141 9.81 8.71 1.62
CA GLN A 141 8.62 8.26 2.36
C GLN A 141 8.97 7.32 3.51
N GLN A 142 9.82 6.32 3.26
CA GLN A 142 10.26 5.35 4.27
C GLN A 142 11.00 6.01 5.43
N GLY A 143 11.79 7.06 5.16
CA GLY A 143 12.37 7.88 6.22
C GLY A 143 11.32 8.61 7.06
N GLY A 144 10.25 9.11 6.44
CA GLY A 144 9.13 9.73 7.15
C GLY A 144 8.39 8.73 8.04
N ILE A 145 8.16 7.51 7.54
CA ILE A 145 7.50 6.44 8.31
C ILE A 145 8.38 6.02 9.49
N LEU A 146 9.69 5.84 9.27
CA LEU A 146 10.64 5.49 10.31
C LEU A 146 10.75 6.59 11.39
N ALA A 147 10.68 7.86 11.00
CA ALA A 147 10.58 8.97 11.95
C ALA A 147 9.28 8.90 12.77
N GLY A 148 8.16 8.56 12.14
CA GLY A 148 6.88 8.32 12.81
C GLY A 148 6.95 7.15 13.81
N VAL A 149 7.59 6.03 13.44
CA VAL A 149 7.87 4.90 14.34
C VAL A 149 8.65 5.37 15.58
N GLY A 150 9.71 6.16 15.35
CA GLY A 150 10.51 6.74 16.43
C GLY A 150 9.69 7.65 17.35
N GLN A 151 8.82 8.48 16.79
CA GLN A 151 7.91 9.35 17.55
C GLN A 151 6.90 8.56 18.38
N SER A 152 6.27 7.53 17.81
CA SER A 152 5.32 6.66 18.52
C SER A 152 5.96 6.02 19.74
N LEU A 153 7.17 5.45 19.59
CA LEU A 153 7.90 4.84 20.69
C LEU A 153 8.40 5.86 21.71
N ALA A 154 8.93 7.00 21.27
CA ALA A 154 9.36 8.06 22.18
C ALA A 154 8.21 8.61 23.02
N ALA A 155 7.01 8.66 22.44
CA ALA A 155 5.81 9.10 23.13
C ALA A 155 5.25 8.05 24.09
N ALA A 156 5.27 6.77 23.72
CA ALA A 156 4.79 5.68 24.57
C ALA A 156 5.79 5.31 25.69
N LEU A 157 7.08 5.28 25.35
CA LEU A 157 8.17 4.76 26.19
C LEU A 157 9.35 5.75 26.18
N PRO A 158 9.22 6.92 26.82
CA PRO A 158 10.31 7.89 26.86
C PRO A 158 11.55 7.31 27.59
N LEU A 159 12.72 7.41 26.97
CA LEU A 159 13.99 6.88 27.47
C LEU A 159 14.71 7.90 28.35
N THR A 160 14.71 9.17 27.94
CA THR A 160 15.45 10.23 28.60
C THR A 160 14.56 11.02 29.55
N THR A 161 15.17 11.69 30.54
CA THR A 161 14.44 12.63 31.42
C THR A 161 13.84 13.78 30.61
N SER A 162 14.57 14.29 29.61
CA SER A 162 14.08 15.32 28.69
C SER A 162 12.87 14.84 27.89
N GLY A 163 12.87 13.59 27.44
CA GLY A 163 11.73 12.96 26.75
C GLY A 163 10.50 12.85 27.65
N ARG A 164 10.67 12.49 28.93
CA ARG A 164 9.58 12.45 29.91
C ARG A 164 8.97 13.83 30.16
N VAL A 165 9.81 14.85 30.39
CA VAL A 165 9.35 16.24 30.62
C VAL A 165 8.67 16.82 29.38
N ALA A 166 9.21 16.57 28.19
CA ALA A 166 8.56 16.97 26.95
C ALA A 166 7.23 16.24 26.75
N GLY A 167 7.17 14.94 27.07
CA GLY A 167 5.96 14.14 27.00
C GLY A 167 4.82 14.72 27.83
N THR A 168 5.08 15.04 29.11
CA THR A 168 4.08 15.66 29.99
C THR A 168 3.63 17.02 29.47
N PHE A 169 4.56 17.82 28.94
CA PHE A 169 4.24 19.12 28.36
C PHE A 169 3.33 19.00 27.12
N TYR A 170 3.59 18.03 26.24
CA TYR A 170 2.76 17.80 25.06
C TYR A 170 1.39 17.20 25.41
N GLU A 171 1.29 16.40 26.48
CA GLU A 171 0.00 15.95 27.02
C GLU A 171 -0.84 17.14 27.52
N ASP A 172 -0.22 18.08 28.25
CA ASP A 172 -0.89 19.31 28.70
C ASP A 172 -1.32 20.21 27.53
N LEU A 173 -0.46 20.35 26.51
CA LEU A 173 -0.78 21.09 25.29
C LEU A 173 -1.96 20.46 24.56
N ALA A 174 -1.93 19.15 24.36
CA ALA A 174 -3.00 18.41 23.69
C ALA A 174 -4.34 18.54 24.43
N LYS A 175 -4.31 18.43 25.77
CA LYS A 175 -5.50 18.64 26.59
C LYS A 175 -6.04 20.06 26.44
N ALA A 176 -5.17 21.07 26.46
CA ALA A 176 -5.57 22.45 26.24
C ALA A 176 -6.16 22.70 24.84
N GLU A 177 -5.65 22.02 23.80
CA GLU A 177 -6.20 22.07 22.44
C GLU A 177 -7.63 21.51 22.38
N ILE A 178 -7.85 20.35 22.99
CA ILE A 178 -9.17 19.73 23.07
C ILE A 178 -10.13 20.60 23.86
N ASP A 179 -9.75 21.03 25.06
CA ASP A 179 -10.60 21.82 25.96
C ASP A 179 -11.00 23.15 25.29
N THR A 180 -10.07 23.81 24.59
CA THR A 180 -10.35 25.06 23.87
C THR A 180 -11.30 24.83 22.70
N ALA A 181 -11.09 23.76 21.93
CA ALA A 181 -11.94 23.46 20.78
C ALA A 181 -13.36 23.04 21.19
N LEU A 182 -13.50 22.26 22.27
CA LEU A 182 -14.79 21.95 22.88
C LEU A 182 -15.49 23.21 23.40
N ALA A 183 -14.78 24.06 24.15
CA ALA A 183 -15.31 25.32 24.65
C ALA A 183 -15.78 26.27 23.54
N LYS A 184 -15.03 26.31 22.42
CA LYS A 184 -15.40 27.11 21.25
C LYS A 184 -16.70 26.64 20.62
N ARG A 185 -16.91 25.33 20.58
CA ARG A 185 -18.12 24.71 20.00
C ARG A 185 -19.34 24.86 20.91
N GLU A 186 -19.15 24.68 22.22
CA GLU A 186 -20.20 24.78 23.22
C GLU A 186 -20.56 26.23 23.58
N GLY A 187 -19.79 27.21 23.08
CA GLY A 187 -19.97 28.62 23.41
C GLY A 187 -19.70 28.92 24.89
N ARG A 188 -18.75 28.20 25.50
CA ARG A 188 -18.47 28.35 26.94
C ARG A 188 -17.88 29.72 27.27
N ALA A 189 -18.26 30.24 28.43
CA ALA A 189 -17.82 31.56 28.93
C ALA A 189 -16.31 31.63 29.21
N ASP A 190 -15.64 30.49 29.46
CA ASP A 190 -14.22 30.40 29.74
C ASP A 190 -13.34 30.29 28.48
N LEU A 191 -13.91 30.34 27.27
CA LEU A 191 -13.20 30.21 25.99
C LEU A 191 -11.97 31.12 25.89
N GLN A 192 -12.12 32.42 26.19
CA GLN A 192 -10.99 33.37 26.10
C GLN A 192 -9.83 33.00 27.04
N SER A 193 -10.13 32.40 28.20
CA SER A 193 -9.09 31.98 29.14
C SER A 193 -8.34 30.75 28.62
N LEU A 194 -9.06 29.80 28.02
CA LEU A 194 -8.51 28.60 27.40
C LEU A 194 -7.68 28.95 26.18
N GLU A 195 -8.14 29.86 25.31
CA GLU A 195 -7.39 30.35 24.16
C GLU A 195 -6.06 31.01 24.57
N ARG A 196 -6.06 31.81 25.65
CA ARG A 196 -4.82 32.41 26.19
C ARG A 196 -3.87 31.35 26.73
N LYS A 197 -4.37 30.37 27.49
CA LYS A 197 -3.56 29.25 28.00
C LYS A 197 -2.97 28.43 26.86
N LEU A 198 -3.78 28.11 25.85
CA LEU A 198 -3.35 27.38 24.66
C LEU A 198 -2.29 28.16 23.88
N ALA A 199 -2.48 29.48 23.67
CA ALA A 199 -1.50 30.32 23.00
C ALA A 199 -0.16 30.36 23.74
N ALA A 200 -0.18 30.42 25.09
CA ALA A 200 1.02 30.37 25.91
C ALA A 200 1.76 29.03 25.78
N LEU A 201 1.03 27.90 25.87
CA LEU A 201 1.61 26.57 25.67
C LEU A 201 2.17 26.39 24.25
N ARG A 202 1.48 26.89 23.22
CA ARG A 202 1.97 26.86 21.83
C ARG A 202 3.20 27.73 21.61
N HIS A 203 3.37 28.81 22.37
CA HIS A 203 4.59 29.60 22.31
C HIS A 203 5.73 28.82 22.97
N GLN A 204 5.51 28.31 24.18
CA GLN A 204 6.51 27.56 24.93
C GLN A 204 6.96 26.28 24.21
N SER A 205 6.08 25.65 23.41
CA SER A 205 6.42 24.46 22.63
C SER A 205 7.48 24.73 21.55
N LYS A 206 7.56 25.96 21.02
CA LYS A 206 8.56 26.35 20.01
C LYS A 206 9.96 26.47 20.60
N ASP A 207 10.04 26.84 21.87
CA ASP A 207 11.30 27.03 22.61
C ASP A 207 11.78 25.73 23.29
N LEU A 208 10.93 24.70 23.32
CA LEU A 208 11.25 23.42 23.93
C LEU A 208 12.30 22.68 23.10
N LYS A 209 13.43 22.35 23.72
CA LYS A 209 14.48 21.57 23.06
C LYS A 209 13.95 20.18 22.71
N THR A 210 14.01 19.82 21.43
CA THR A 210 13.51 18.52 20.95
C THR A 210 14.29 17.37 21.58
N PRO A 211 13.61 16.42 22.28
CA PRO A 211 14.27 15.25 22.84
C PRO A 211 14.87 14.37 21.74
N HIS A 212 15.99 13.73 22.05
CA HIS A 212 16.64 12.80 21.13
C HIS A 212 16.00 11.41 21.08
N ASP A 213 15.04 11.13 21.96
CA ASP A 213 14.35 9.83 22.11
C ASP A 213 13.81 9.29 20.78
N ALA A 214 13.10 10.12 20.01
CA ALA A 214 12.55 9.70 18.72
C ALA A 214 13.64 9.31 17.72
N SER A 215 14.75 10.04 17.71
CA SER A 215 15.92 9.72 16.88
C SER A 215 16.62 8.45 17.34
N ILE A 216 16.75 8.23 18.65
CA ILE A 216 17.33 7.00 19.21
C ILE A 216 16.48 5.80 18.79
N TYR A 217 15.16 5.89 18.97
CA TYR A 217 14.25 4.83 18.53
C TYR A 217 14.30 4.61 17.02
N ALA A 218 14.35 5.65 16.20
CA ALA A 218 14.48 5.50 14.74
C ALA A 218 15.75 4.72 14.36
N VAL A 219 16.89 5.00 15.01
CA VAL A 219 18.15 4.27 14.80
C VAL A 219 18.02 2.82 15.26
N LEU A 220 17.50 2.58 16.46
CA LEU A 220 17.31 1.23 17.00
C LEU A 220 16.40 0.38 16.11
N MET A 221 15.27 0.94 15.67
CA MET A 221 14.32 0.25 14.80
C MET A 221 14.88 0.03 13.40
N ALA A 222 15.70 0.94 12.87
CA ALA A 222 16.42 0.71 11.61
C ALA A 222 17.41 -0.47 11.74
N ILE A 223 18.23 -0.51 12.79
CA ILE A 223 19.16 -1.62 13.03
C ILE A 223 18.38 -2.94 13.15
N LEU A 224 17.33 -2.96 13.95
CA LEU A 224 16.49 -4.13 14.16
C LEU A 224 15.88 -4.64 12.84
N THR A 225 15.32 -3.74 12.03
CA THR A 225 14.77 -4.09 10.71
C THR A 225 15.85 -4.61 9.77
N GLY A 226 17.02 -3.97 9.72
CA GLY A 226 18.15 -4.42 8.90
C GLY A 226 18.58 -5.86 9.24
N VAL A 227 18.68 -6.18 10.54
CA VAL A 227 19.02 -7.53 11.02
C VAL A 227 17.94 -8.54 10.64
N PHE A 228 16.66 -8.23 10.92
CA PHE A 228 15.57 -9.16 10.62
C PHE A 228 15.41 -9.44 9.13
N LEU A 229 15.49 -8.40 8.29
CA LEU A 229 15.45 -8.56 6.84
C LEU A 229 16.65 -9.35 6.32
N ALA A 230 17.83 -9.19 6.94
CA ALA A 230 19.01 -9.97 6.59
C ALA A 230 18.87 -11.47 6.92
N CYS A 231 18.22 -11.79 8.03
CA CYS A 231 17.98 -13.17 8.49
C CYS A 231 16.86 -13.90 7.70
N GLY A 232 15.98 -13.19 6.99
CA GLY A 232 15.16 -13.76 5.91
C GLY A 232 13.99 -14.67 6.29
N ARG A 233 13.36 -14.51 7.46
CA ARG A 233 12.21 -15.35 7.87
C ARG A 233 10.85 -14.76 7.45
N TYR A 234 10.44 -15.00 6.21
CA TYR A 234 9.15 -14.58 5.64
C TYR A 234 7.93 -14.90 6.53
N GLY A 235 7.81 -16.13 7.02
CA GLY A 235 6.64 -16.56 7.80
C GLY A 235 6.53 -15.98 9.22
N LEU A 236 7.60 -15.35 9.74
CA LEU A 236 7.53 -14.60 11.00
C LEU A 236 6.91 -13.22 10.76
N ILE A 237 7.28 -12.59 9.64
CA ILE A 237 6.79 -11.28 9.20
C ILE A 237 5.30 -11.33 8.95
N GLU A 238 4.85 -12.32 8.16
CA GLU A 238 3.44 -12.52 7.82
C GLU A 238 2.57 -12.62 9.09
N ARG A 239 3.00 -13.42 10.08
CA ARG A 239 2.22 -13.64 11.32
C ARG A 239 2.22 -12.44 12.26
N LEU A 240 3.38 -11.81 12.49
CA LEU A 240 3.46 -10.65 13.38
C LEU A 240 2.68 -9.45 12.81
N SER A 241 2.89 -9.12 11.53
CA SER A 241 2.20 -8.00 10.88
C SER A 241 0.69 -8.23 10.83
N LEU A 242 0.23 -9.46 10.56
CA LEU A 242 -1.19 -9.80 10.52
C LEU A 242 -1.86 -9.55 11.88
N VAL A 243 -1.27 -10.02 12.98
CA VAL A 243 -1.86 -9.85 14.32
C VAL A 243 -1.94 -8.37 14.68
N LEU A 244 -0.86 -7.61 14.45
CA LEU A 244 -0.80 -6.19 14.80
C LEU A 244 -1.80 -5.35 13.98
N VAL A 245 -1.88 -5.59 12.68
CA VAL A 245 -2.79 -4.87 11.78
C VAL A 245 -4.24 -5.21 12.07
N LEU A 246 -4.58 -6.48 12.31
CA LEU A 246 -5.94 -6.86 12.69
C LEU A 246 -6.34 -6.24 14.04
N ALA A 247 -5.47 -6.31 15.04
CA ALA A 247 -5.75 -5.72 16.35
C ALA A 247 -6.01 -4.21 16.25
N PHE A 248 -5.16 -3.49 15.53
CA PHE A 248 -5.32 -2.05 15.36
C PHE A 248 -6.54 -1.70 14.49
N THR A 249 -6.81 -2.48 13.44
CA THR A 249 -8.01 -2.32 12.61
C THR A 249 -9.29 -2.49 13.43
N LEU A 250 -9.36 -3.53 14.26
CA LEU A 250 -10.49 -3.75 15.16
C LEU A 250 -10.64 -2.64 16.19
N PHE A 251 -9.51 -2.14 16.71
CA PHE A 251 -9.50 -1.00 17.62
C PHE A 251 -10.05 0.27 16.96
N THR A 252 -9.61 0.61 15.74
CA THR A 252 -10.12 1.76 15.00
C THR A 252 -11.58 1.58 14.61
N PHE A 253 -12.00 0.37 14.23
CA PHE A 253 -13.42 0.08 13.99
C PHE A 253 -14.26 0.34 15.24
N LEU A 254 -13.84 -0.19 16.39
CA LEU A 254 -14.51 0.04 17.67
C LEU A 254 -14.59 1.54 17.98
N ALA A 255 -13.53 2.29 17.74
CA ALA A 255 -13.53 3.74 17.92
C ALA A 255 -14.61 4.41 17.06
N VAL A 256 -14.72 4.08 15.76
CA VAL A 256 -15.75 4.66 14.87
C VAL A 256 -17.17 4.30 15.32
N VAL A 257 -17.39 3.08 15.82
CA VAL A 257 -18.68 2.65 16.36
C VAL A 257 -19.02 3.40 17.65
N MET A 258 -18.08 3.48 18.59
CA MET A 258 -18.29 4.17 19.87
C MET A 258 -18.40 5.69 19.70
N LEU A 259 -17.76 6.27 18.67
CA LEU A 259 -17.93 7.66 18.29
C LEU A 259 -19.40 8.03 18.03
N GLN A 260 -20.23 7.07 17.57
CA GLN A 260 -21.66 7.30 17.33
C GLN A 260 -22.48 7.43 18.61
N ALA A 261 -21.94 7.02 19.77
CA ALA A 261 -22.63 7.11 21.05
C ALA A 261 -22.60 8.54 21.63
N ASP A 262 -21.66 9.38 21.22
CA ASP A 262 -21.60 10.79 21.62
C ASP A 262 -22.22 11.67 20.53
N PRO A 263 -23.35 12.36 20.81
CA PRO A 263 -24.00 13.24 19.83
C PRO A 263 -23.10 14.35 19.27
N ASN A 264 -22.06 14.75 20.00
CA ASN A 264 -21.11 15.77 19.54
C ASN A 264 -20.17 15.21 18.47
N TRP A 265 -19.89 13.92 18.50
CA TRP A 265 -18.89 13.29 17.64
C TRP A 265 -19.48 12.33 16.61
N ALA A 266 -20.72 11.90 16.80
CA ALA A 266 -21.46 11.08 15.87
C ALA A 266 -21.43 11.68 14.45
N VAL A 267 -21.40 10.78 13.47
CA VAL A 267 -21.43 11.16 12.06
C VAL A 267 -22.88 11.17 11.64
N SER A 268 -23.39 12.34 11.27
CA SER A 268 -24.79 12.47 10.90
C SER A 268 -25.08 11.75 9.58
N SER A 269 -26.35 11.40 9.35
CA SER A 269 -26.78 10.86 8.05
C SER A 269 -26.48 11.83 6.91
N GLU A 270 -26.57 13.14 7.16
CA GLU A 270 -26.24 14.18 6.18
C GLU A 270 -24.75 14.15 5.84
N GLU A 271 -23.85 14.06 6.83
CA GLU A 271 -22.41 13.97 6.58
C GLU A 271 -22.03 12.72 5.79
N TRP A 272 -22.69 11.58 6.04
CA TRP A 272 -22.54 10.38 5.23
C TRP A 272 -23.01 10.57 3.79
N ILE A 273 -24.18 11.17 3.59
CA ILE A 273 -24.71 11.44 2.25
C ILE A 273 -23.79 12.41 1.52
N THR A 274 -23.39 13.51 2.15
CA THR A 274 -22.44 14.48 1.59
C THR A 274 -21.12 13.81 1.22
N GLY A 275 -20.60 12.94 2.09
CA GLY A 275 -19.34 12.26 1.81
C GLY A 275 -19.40 11.20 0.72
N LEU A 276 -20.55 10.54 0.55
CA LEU A 276 -20.76 9.52 -0.49
C LEU A 276 -21.27 10.10 -1.81
N THR A 277 -21.74 11.35 -1.82
CA THR A 277 -22.21 12.03 -3.03
C THR A 277 -21.04 12.66 -3.77
N PRO A 278 -20.84 12.35 -5.07
CA PRO A 278 -19.80 13.00 -5.86
C PRO A 278 -20.03 14.51 -5.98
N SER A 279 -19.26 15.30 -5.22
CA SER A 279 -19.24 16.76 -5.32
C SER A 279 -17.82 17.28 -5.18
N LEU A 280 -17.52 18.35 -5.94
CA LEU A 280 -16.29 19.12 -5.85
C LEU A 280 -16.54 20.51 -5.24
N GLU A 281 -17.79 20.85 -4.96
CA GLU A 281 -18.18 22.16 -4.43
C GLU A 281 -17.61 22.37 -3.02
N GLY A 282 -17.06 23.57 -2.77
CA GLY A 282 -16.50 23.92 -1.45
C GLY A 282 -15.12 23.33 -1.12
N THR A 283 -14.47 22.62 -2.05
CA THR A 283 -13.15 21.97 -1.83
C THR A 283 -11.95 22.80 -2.30
N SER A 284 -12.02 24.14 -2.23
CA SER A 284 -10.93 25.02 -2.67
C SER A 284 -9.62 24.68 -1.94
N GLY A 285 -8.67 24.07 -2.66
CA GLY A 285 -7.39 23.58 -2.13
C GLY A 285 -7.44 22.20 -1.45
N GLY A 286 -8.62 21.70 -1.05
CA GLY A 286 -8.79 20.36 -0.47
C GLY A 286 -8.72 19.24 -1.50
N PHE A 287 -9.25 19.48 -2.71
CA PHE A 287 -9.24 18.50 -3.79
C PHE A 287 -7.82 18.09 -4.22
N SER A 288 -6.90 19.04 -4.30
CA SER A 288 -5.50 18.76 -4.65
C SER A 288 -4.79 17.92 -3.59
N VAL A 289 -5.04 18.20 -2.30
CA VAL A 289 -4.50 17.40 -1.19
C VAL A 289 -5.02 15.97 -1.25
N ALA A 290 -6.33 15.79 -1.48
CA ALA A 290 -6.92 14.46 -1.61
C ALA A 290 -6.37 13.70 -2.82
N LEU A 291 -6.22 14.35 -3.97
CA LEU A 291 -5.71 13.68 -5.18
C LEU A 291 -4.23 13.30 -5.04
N ALA A 292 -3.40 14.16 -4.45
CA ALA A 292 -2.02 13.81 -4.14
C ALA A 292 -1.95 12.63 -3.14
N ALA A 293 -2.88 12.59 -2.18
CA ALA A 293 -2.98 11.49 -1.23
C ALA A 293 -3.50 10.20 -1.88
N LEU A 294 -4.37 10.25 -2.92
CA LEU A 294 -4.79 9.05 -3.66
C LEU A 294 -3.63 8.29 -4.32
N GLY A 295 -2.48 8.94 -4.53
CA GLY A 295 -1.26 8.26 -4.96
C GLY A 295 -0.75 7.20 -3.96
N ILE A 296 -1.06 7.38 -2.67
CA ILE A 296 -0.65 6.48 -1.56
C ILE A 296 -1.82 5.87 -0.76
N ILE A 297 -3.01 6.47 -0.78
CA ILE A 297 -4.18 5.95 -0.06
C ILE A 297 -4.70 4.69 -0.74
N GLY A 298 -4.97 3.66 0.06
CA GLY A 298 -5.22 2.31 -0.44
C GLY A 298 -3.94 1.74 -1.05
N VAL A 299 -4.04 1.10 -2.21
CA VAL A 299 -2.86 0.55 -2.90
C VAL A 299 -2.14 1.67 -3.65
N GLY A 300 -0.91 2.01 -3.27
CA GLY A 300 -0.06 2.90 -4.05
C GLY A 300 0.51 2.23 -5.30
N ALA A 301 1.17 3.00 -6.15
CA ALA A 301 1.82 2.46 -7.35
C ALA A 301 2.95 1.48 -6.97
N ALA A 302 3.68 1.75 -5.90
CA ALA A 302 4.72 0.85 -5.40
C ALA A 302 4.12 -0.49 -4.97
N GLU A 303 3.02 -0.46 -4.22
CA GLU A 303 2.31 -1.63 -3.72
C GLU A 303 1.72 -2.46 -4.89
N LEU A 304 1.17 -1.81 -5.93
CA LEU A 304 0.71 -2.50 -7.15
C LEU A 304 1.84 -3.28 -7.84
N MET A 305 3.05 -2.71 -7.90
CA MET A 305 4.21 -3.35 -8.52
C MET A 305 4.84 -4.44 -7.64
N VAL A 306 4.76 -4.28 -6.32
CA VAL A 306 5.32 -5.22 -5.34
C VAL A 306 4.41 -6.43 -5.12
N TYR A 307 3.07 -6.27 -5.17
CA TYR A 307 2.11 -7.35 -4.91
C TYR A 307 2.42 -8.67 -5.65
N PRO A 308 2.73 -8.68 -6.96
CA PRO A 308 3.02 -9.94 -7.64
C PRO A 308 4.34 -10.58 -7.20
N TYR A 309 5.32 -9.83 -6.65
CA TYR A 309 6.50 -10.44 -6.05
C TYR A 309 6.10 -11.32 -4.85
N TRP A 310 5.15 -10.86 -4.03
CA TRP A 310 4.61 -11.66 -2.93
C TRP A 310 3.87 -12.91 -3.43
N CYS A 311 3.12 -12.79 -4.52
CA CYS A 311 2.50 -13.96 -5.17
C CYS A 311 3.55 -14.99 -5.64
N LEU A 312 4.64 -14.52 -6.26
CA LEU A 312 5.73 -15.38 -6.71
C LEU A 312 6.47 -16.04 -5.53
N GLU A 313 6.71 -15.31 -4.44
CA GLU A 313 7.36 -15.85 -3.23
C GLU A 313 6.51 -16.86 -2.47
N LYS A 314 5.22 -16.59 -2.32
CA LYS A 314 4.27 -17.55 -1.72
C LYS A 314 4.19 -18.85 -2.55
N GLY A 315 4.57 -18.77 -3.83
CA GLY A 315 4.67 -19.92 -4.72
C GLY A 315 3.55 -20.02 -5.73
N TYR A 316 2.70 -18.98 -5.91
CA TYR A 316 1.60 -19.03 -6.88
C TYR A 316 2.14 -19.31 -8.29
N GLY A 317 3.21 -18.63 -8.71
CA GLY A 317 3.83 -18.88 -10.02
C GLY A 317 4.43 -20.29 -10.15
N LYS A 318 5.05 -20.81 -9.09
CA LYS A 318 5.58 -22.19 -9.07
C LYS A 318 4.46 -23.22 -9.16
N SER A 319 3.33 -22.96 -8.50
CA SER A 319 2.18 -23.85 -8.54
C SER A 319 1.37 -23.75 -9.83
N VAL A 320 1.42 -22.63 -10.55
CA VAL A 320 0.92 -22.52 -11.94
C VAL A 320 1.81 -23.34 -12.89
N GLY A 321 3.11 -23.34 -12.63
CA GLY A 321 4.14 -24.01 -13.44
C GLY A 321 4.50 -23.24 -14.71
N THR A 322 5.51 -23.74 -15.41
CA THR A 322 6.01 -23.13 -16.65
C THR A 322 4.89 -23.04 -17.68
N HIS A 323 4.78 -21.87 -18.33
CA HIS A 323 3.78 -21.63 -19.36
C HIS A 323 3.83 -22.74 -20.43
N SER A 324 2.66 -23.31 -20.73
CA SER A 324 2.52 -24.42 -21.66
C SER A 324 1.25 -24.27 -22.53
N SER A 325 1.31 -24.78 -23.76
CA SER A 325 0.16 -24.80 -24.67
C SER A 325 -0.87 -25.88 -24.32
N SER A 326 -0.65 -26.67 -23.26
CA SER A 326 -1.60 -27.69 -22.80
C SER A 326 -2.86 -27.08 -22.20
N GLU A 327 -4.01 -27.73 -22.40
CA GLU A 327 -5.27 -27.35 -21.73
C GLU A 327 -5.21 -27.62 -20.23
N GLY A 328 -4.48 -28.67 -19.80
CA GLY A 328 -4.26 -29.00 -18.39
C GLY A 328 -3.62 -27.83 -17.62
N TRP A 329 -2.55 -27.24 -18.18
CA TRP A 329 -1.94 -26.04 -17.64
C TRP A 329 -2.93 -24.87 -17.56
N ALA A 330 -3.73 -24.63 -18.61
CA ALA A 330 -4.68 -23.52 -18.61
C ALA A 330 -5.78 -23.68 -17.54
N VAL A 331 -6.26 -24.91 -17.33
CA VAL A 331 -7.20 -25.25 -16.24
C VAL A 331 -6.56 -25.01 -14.87
N ASN A 332 -5.31 -25.45 -14.67
CA ASN A 332 -4.56 -25.24 -13.43
C ASN A 332 -4.33 -23.75 -13.15
N ALA A 333 -3.84 -23.00 -14.15
CA ALA A 333 -3.62 -21.56 -14.08
C ALA A 333 -4.91 -20.81 -13.73
N ARG A 334 -6.05 -21.19 -14.32
CA ARG A 334 -7.38 -20.65 -13.95
C ARG A 334 -7.72 -20.86 -12.49
N GLY A 335 -7.39 -22.02 -11.93
CA GLY A 335 -7.58 -22.29 -10.50
C GLY A 335 -6.78 -21.35 -9.61
N TRP A 336 -5.47 -21.22 -9.86
CA TRP A 336 -4.61 -20.33 -9.09
C TRP A 336 -4.93 -18.85 -9.28
N MET A 337 -5.39 -18.44 -10.47
CA MET A 337 -5.91 -17.09 -10.69
C MET A 337 -7.11 -16.78 -9.79
N ARG A 338 -8.02 -17.73 -9.55
CA ARG A 338 -9.14 -17.52 -8.62
C ARG A 338 -8.67 -17.34 -7.18
N VAL A 339 -7.64 -18.08 -6.75
CA VAL A 339 -7.04 -17.92 -5.42
C VAL A 339 -6.43 -16.53 -5.29
N MET A 340 -5.65 -16.09 -6.29
CA MET A 340 -5.05 -14.75 -6.32
C MET A 340 -6.12 -13.65 -6.39
N GLN A 341 -7.22 -13.85 -7.13
CA GLN A 341 -8.33 -12.91 -7.17
C GLN A 341 -9.01 -12.78 -5.81
N LEU A 342 -9.29 -13.90 -5.15
CA LEU A 342 -9.87 -13.89 -3.80
C LEU A 342 -8.96 -13.16 -2.81
N ASP A 343 -7.65 -13.45 -2.86
CA ASP A 343 -6.62 -12.78 -2.06
C ASP A 343 -6.63 -11.26 -2.27
N ALA A 344 -6.64 -10.81 -3.53
CA ALA A 344 -6.69 -9.40 -3.89
C ALA A 344 -8.00 -8.72 -3.44
N TRP A 345 -9.17 -9.32 -3.72
CA TRP A 345 -10.47 -8.76 -3.33
C TRP A 345 -10.64 -8.66 -1.81
N LEU A 346 -10.24 -9.71 -1.08
CA LEU A 346 -10.30 -9.70 0.39
C LEU A 346 -9.36 -8.63 0.96
N SER A 347 -8.13 -8.53 0.41
CA SER A 347 -7.22 -7.46 0.81
C SER A 347 -7.78 -6.07 0.54
N MET A 348 -8.45 -5.89 -0.60
CA MET A 348 -9.11 -4.64 -0.95
C MET A 348 -10.20 -4.24 0.01
N LEU A 349 -11.05 -5.19 0.37
CA LEU A 349 -12.08 -4.93 1.37
C LEU A 349 -11.45 -4.48 2.70
N VAL A 350 -10.42 -5.19 3.17
CA VAL A 350 -9.74 -4.88 4.43
C VAL A 350 -9.11 -3.49 4.40
N TYR A 351 -8.24 -3.19 3.42
CA TYR A 351 -7.59 -1.88 3.40
C TYR A 351 -8.61 -0.76 3.20
N THR A 352 -9.63 -0.95 2.35
CA THR A 352 -10.65 0.09 2.09
C THR A 352 -11.48 0.39 3.33
N LEU A 353 -11.89 -0.63 4.09
CA LEU A 353 -12.62 -0.43 5.35
C LEU A 353 -11.77 0.35 6.35
N VAL A 354 -10.50 -0.02 6.50
CA VAL A 354 -9.57 0.70 7.37
C VAL A 354 -9.41 2.15 6.92
N THR A 355 -9.27 2.38 5.61
CA THR A 355 -9.20 3.73 5.04
C THR A 355 -10.45 4.54 5.41
N VAL A 356 -11.65 3.98 5.25
CA VAL A 356 -12.90 4.66 5.62
C VAL A 356 -12.92 4.99 7.11
N PHE A 357 -12.49 4.07 7.99
CA PHE A 357 -12.47 4.33 9.42
C PHE A 357 -11.53 5.48 9.79
N PHE A 358 -10.30 5.50 9.26
CA PHE A 358 -9.36 6.60 9.51
C PHE A 358 -9.81 7.92 8.89
N TYR A 359 -10.42 7.87 7.72
CA TYR A 359 -10.98 9.07 7.08
C TYR A 359 -12.06 9.68 7.96
N VAL A 360 -13.04 8.87 8.36
CA VAL A 360 -14.17 9.29 9.20
C VAL A 360 -13.68 9.80 10.53
N LEU A 361 -12.74 9.10 11.17
CA LEU A 361 -12.19 9.52 12.45
C LEU A 361 -11.43 10.85 12.32
N GLY A 362 -10.63 11.01 11.26
CA GLY A 362 -9.95 12.28 10.94
C GLY A 362 -10.93 13.43 10.69
N ALA A 363 -12.00 13.21 9.91
CA ALA A 363 -13.00 14.24 9.62
C ALA A 363 -13.85 14.61 10.84
N ALA A 364 -14.38 13.60 11.53
CA ALA A 364 -15.33 13.77 12.63
C ALA A 364 -14.66 14.34 13.89
N THR A 365 -13.38 14.07 14.11
CA THR A 365 -12.66 14.54 15.32
C THR A 365 -11.69 15.65 14.99
N LEU A 366 -10.55 15.34 14.35
CA LEU A 366 -9.49 16.30 14.07
C LEU A 366 -9.97 17.47 13.21
N GLY A 367 -10.77 17.19 12.17
CA GLY A 367 -11.35 18.21 11.29
C GLY A 367 -12.28 19.15 12.03
N ARG A 368 -13.19 18.61 12.85
CA ARG A 368 -14.09 19.43 13.70
C ARG A 368 -13.33 20.22 14.78
N LEU A 369 -12.19 19.71 15.25
CA LEU A 369 -11.30 20.39 16.20
C LEU A 369 -10.37 21.42 15.52
N GLY A 370 -10.28 21.43 14.18
CA GLY A 370 -9.33 22.25 13.43
C GLY A 370 -7.87 21.84 13.62
N LEU A 371 -7.62 20.58 14.00
CA LEU A 371 -6.28 20.04 14.23
C LEU A 371 -5.80 19.33 12.96
N VAL A 372 -4.65 19.77 12.42
CA VAL A 372 -4.01 19.14 11.26
C VAL A 372 -2.69 18.50 11.71
N PRO A 373 -2.54 17.16 11.62
CA PRO A 373 -1.30 16.48 11.99
C PRO A 373 -0.11 17.00 11.19
N SER A 374 0.96 17.41 11.88
CA SER A 374 2.17 17.93 11.23
C SER A 374 3.41 17.82 12.14
N GLY A 375 4.60 17.92 11.52
CA GLY A 375 5.88 18.01 12.23
C GLY A 375 6.23 16.80 13.08
N ASN A 376 6.90 17.06 14.22
CA ASN A 376 7.43 16.02 15.11
C ASN A 376 6.39 15.41 16.06
N GLU A 377 5.23 16.05 16.21
CA GLU A 377 4.17 15.61 17.11
C GLU A 377 2.98 15.00 16.35
N MET A 378 3.15 14.73 15.05
CA MET A 378 2.10 14.17 14.18
C MET A 378 1.41 12.96 14.83
N VAL A 379 2.17 11.98 15.34
CA VAL A 379 1.58 10.79 15.98
C VAL A 379 0.75 11.19 17.21
N ARG A 380 1.21 12.12 18.03
CA ARG A 380 0.43 12.59 19.20
C ARG A 380 -0.84 13.31 18.81
N THR A 381 -0.78 14.15 17.76
CA THR A 381 -1.98 14.81 17.19
C THR A 381 -2.97 13.76 16.69
N LEU A 382 -2.50 12.72 16.00
CA LEU A 382 -3.35 11.61 15.58
C LEU A 382 -4.00 10.93 16.79
N GLY A 383 -3.29 10.74 17.90
CA GLY A 383 -3.88 10.17 19.11
C GLY A 383 -5.05 10.96 19.69
N GLN A 384 -5.15 12.25 19.42
CA GLN A 384 -6.27 13.08 19.87
C GLN A 384 -7.60 12.66 19.28
N MET A 385 -7.60 11.94 18.15
CA MET A 385 -8.84 11.45 17.54
C MET A 385 -9.58 10.41 18.39
N TYR A 386 -8.89 9.77 19.35
CA TYR A 386 -9.48 8.77 20.24
C TYR A 386 -9.85 9.30 21.63
N VAL A 387 -9.29 10.44 22.02
CA VAL A 387 -9.47 11.01 23.37
C VAL A 387 -10.94 11.35 23.68
N PRO A 388 -11.72 11.95 22.76
CA PRO A 388 -13.13 12.23 23.05
C PRO A 388 -13.97 10.96 23.30
N ILE A 389 -13.56 9.82 22.73
CA ILE A 389 -14.31 8.55 22.80
C ILE A 389 -13.96 7.78 24.07
N PHE A 390 -12.67 7.65 24.36
CA PHE A 390 -12.17 6.76 25.40
C PHE A 390 -11.59 7.50 26.62
N GLY A 391 -11.36 8.81 26.52
CA GLY A 391 -10.64 9.60 27.53
C GLY A 391 -9.13 9.56 27.35
N ALA A 392 -8.40 10.29 28.20
CA ALA A 392 -6.95 10.53 28.02
C ALA A 392 -6.07 9.27 28.12
N TRP A 393 -6.47 8.26 28.90
CA TRP A 393 -5.69 7.03 29.10
C TRP A 393 -5.48 6.24 27.80
N ILE A 394 -6.37 6.43 26.81
CA ILE A 394 -6.29 5.73 25.52
C ILE A 394 -5.06 6.12 24.71
N GLN A 395 -4.47 7.30 24.97
CA GLN A 395 -3.33 7.78 24.22
C GLN A 395 -2.17 6.76 24.25
N GLN A 396 -1.91 6.12 25.40
CA GLN A 396 -0.84 5.13 25.52
C GLN A 396 -1.10 3.88 24.66
N ILE A 397 -2.33 3.38 24.65
CA ILE A 397 -2.71 2.25 23.79
C ILE A 397 -2.62 2.64 22.32
N PHE A 398 -3.09 3.83 21.97
CA PHE A 398 -2.98 4.35 20.62
C PHE A 398 -1.53 4.49 20.18
N LEU A 399 -0.63 5.02 21.02
CA LEU A 399 0.78 5.22 20.67
C LEU A 399 1.49 3.88 20.42
N LEU A 400 1.20 2.85 21.22
CA LEU A 400 1.70 1.49 20.99
C LEU A 400 1.11 0.87 19.71
N GLY A 401 -0.18 1.09 19.45
CA GLY A 401 -0.82 0.66 18.21
C GLY A 401 -0.27 1.37 16.97
N ALA A 402 -0.08 2.68 17.04
CA ALA A 402 0.52 3.49 16.00
C ALA A 402 1.95 3.04 15.71
N PHE A 403 2.75 2.74 16.75
CA PHE A 403 4.06 2.11 16.59
C PHE A 403 3.94 0.80 15.80
N ALA A 404 3.08 -0.12 16.25
CA ALA A 404 2.95 -1.44 15.67
C ALA A 404 2.62 -1.39 14.17
N VAL A 405 1.70 -0.49 13.80
CA VAL A 405 1.19 -0.37 12.43
C VAL A 405 2.13 0.44 11.53
N LEU A 406 2.73 1.52 12.02
CA LEU A 406 3.77 2.23 11.26
C LEU A 406 5.01 1.36 11.06
N TYR A 407 5.38 0.56 12.07
CA TYR A 407 6.51 -0.36 11.96
C TYR A 407 6.24 -1.50 10.99
N SER A 408 5.03 -2.09 11.00
CA SER A 408 4.68 -3.13 10.01
C SER A 408 4.74 -2.58 8.59
N THR A 409 4.24 -1.36 8.35
CA THR A 409 4.36 -0.70 7.05
C THR A 409 5.82 -0.51 6.66
N PHE A 410 6.65 0.11 7.51
CA PHE A 410 8.07 0.33 7.23
C PHE A 410 8.78 -0.98 6.89
N PHE A 411 8.55 -2.00 7.71
CA PHE A 411 9.19 -3.30 7.57
C PHE A 411 8.81 -4.00 6.25
N VAL A 412 7.50 -4.10 5.95
CA VAL A 412 7.01 -4.79 4.74
C VAL A 412 7.38 -4.02 3.49
N ALA A 413 7.27 -2.68 3.51
CA ALA A 413 7.66 -1.84 2.39
C ALA A 413 9.17 -1.90 2.12
N ALA A 414 10.02 -1.90 3.15
CA ALA A 414 11.46 -2.13 2.99
C ALA A 414 11.75 -3.48 2.34
N ALA A 415 11.07 -4.55 2.78
CA ALA A 415 11.22 -5.88 2.21
C ALA A 415 10.79 -5.93 0.72
N GLY A 416 9.65 -5.34 0.37
CA GLY A 416 9.11 -5.32 -0.98
C GLY A 416 9.94 -4.48 -1.94
N ASN A 417 10.25 -3.24 -1.57
CA ASN A 417 11.01 -2.33 -2.42
C ASN A 417 12.44 -2.82 -2.63
N SER A 418 13.08 -3.43 -1.63
CA SER A 418 14.43 -3.99 -1.78
C SER A 418 14.51 -5.11 -2.81
N ARG A 419 13.45 -5.91 -2.96
CA ARG A 419 13.34 -6.93 -4.02
C ARG A 419 13.21 -6.32 -5.39
N MET A 420 12.36 -5.31 -5.50
CA MET A 420 12.14 -4.60 -6.75
C MET A 420 13.40 -3.85 -7.20
N VAL A 421 14.14 -3.25 -6.26
CA VAL A 421 15.45 -2.64 -6.52
C VAL A 421 16.47 -3.69 -6.97
N ALA A 422 16.55 -4.83 -6.26
CA ALA A 422 17.45 -5.91 -6.67
C ALA A 422 17.13 -6.43 -8.07
N ASP A 423 15.84 -6.61 -8.41
CA ASP A 423 15.42 -7.00 -9.76
C ASP A 423 15.75 -5.92 -10.80
N GLY A 424 15.55 -4.64 -10.47
CA GLY A 424 15.91 -3.53 -11.34
C GLY A 424 17.41 -3.47 -11.65
N LEU A 425 18.27 -3.84 -10.70
CA LEU A 425 19.72 -3.95 -10.88
C LEU A 425 20.15 -5.20 -11.68
N VAL A 426 19.32 -6.24 -11.74
CA VAL A 426 19.53 -7.45 -12.58
C VAL A 426 19.05 -7.24 -14.02
N LEU A 427 17.90 -6.57 -14.19
CA LEU A 427 17.66 -5.67 -15.33
C LEU A 427 18.77 -4.58 -15.28
N ALA A 428 18.89 -3.55 -16.09
CA ALA A 428 20.14 -2.73 -16.14
C ALA A 428 21.51 -3.44 -16.37
N GLY A 429 21.73 -4.72 -16.06
CA GLY A 429 22.99 -5.47 -16.22
C GLY A 429 24.03 -5.25 -15.10
N LEU A 430 23.63 -4.69 -13.95
CA LEU A 430 24.57 -4.38 -12.85
C LEU A 430 24.81 -5.56 -11.90
N LEU A 431 23.89 -6.53 -11.89
CA LEU A 431 23.99 -7.73 -11.06
C LEU A 431 23.74 -9.01 -11.89
N PRO A 432 24.39 -10.13 -11.54
CA PRO A 432 24.11 -11.43 -12.15
C PRO A 432 22.67 -11.88 -11.91
N SER A 433 22.08 -12.57 -12.89
CA SER A 433 20.70 -13.07 -12.83
C SER A 433 20.54 -14.41 -12.10
N ASP A 434 21.62 -15.00 -11.60
CA ASP A 434 21.57 -16.29 -10.91
C ASP A 434 20.85 -16.18 -9.54
N GLU A 435 20.25 -17.29 -9.12
CA GLU A 435 19.42 -17.36 -7.91
C GLU A 435 20.19 -16.99 -6.63
N ALA A 436 21.47 -17.38 -6.55
CA ALA A 436 22.30 -17.15 -5.37
C ALA A 436 22.72 -15.67 -5.26
N SER A 437 23.15 -15.07 -6.36
CA SER A 437 23.43 -13.65 -6.48
C SER A 437 22.19 -12.81 -6.24
N ARG A 438 21.02 -13.21 -6.75
CA ARG A 438 19.75 -12.51 -6.49
C ARG A 438 19.40 -12.50 -5.01
N ARG A 439 19.55 -13.63 -4.31
CA ARG A 439 19.34 -13.68 -2.84
C ARG A 439 20.31 -12.80 -2.07
N LYS A 440 21.59 -12.81 -2.46
CA LYS A 440 22.61 -11.94 -1.84
C LYS A 440 22.30 -10.46 -2.12
N ALA A 441 21.91 -10.13 -3.34
CA ALA A 441 21.52 -8.79 -3.76
C ALA A 441 20.34 -8.27 -2.93
N VAL A 442 19.27 -9.05 -2.81
CA VAL A 442 18.11 -8.70 -1.96
C VAL A 442 18.52 -8.45 -0.51
N ARG A 443 19.43 -9.27 0.04
CA ARG A 443 19.91 -9.07 1.41
C ARG A 443 20.67 -7.74 1.55
N VAL A 444 21.54 -7.42 0.60
CA VAL A 444 22.31 -6.17 0.59
C VAL A 444 21.39 -4.96 0.36
N THR A 445 20.47 -5.04 -0.59
CA THR A 445 19.53 -3.95 -0.86
C THR A 445 18.62 -3.68 0.32
N CYS A 446 18.18 -4.69 1.08
CA CYS A 446 17.46 -4.49 2.34
C CYS A 446 18.24 -3.63 3.34
N VAL A 447 19.52 -3.91 3.55
CA VAL A 447 20.34 -3.14 4.51
C VAL A 447 20.58 -1.73 3.99
N VAL A 448 20.94 -1.57 2.71
CA VAL A 448 21.14 -0.26 2.07
C VAL A 448 19.87 0.57 2.12
N TRP A 449 18.71 -0.03 1.86
CA TRP A 449 17.41 0.62 1.87
C TRP A 449 17.08 1.19 3.24
N VAL A 450 17.30 0.41 4.31
CA VAL A 450 17.03 0.84 5.68
C VAL A 450 17.97 1.97 6.11
N ILE A 451 19.25 1.90 5.73
CA ILE A 451 20.22 2.98 5.99
C ILE A 451 19.84 4.25 5.24
N ALA A 452 19.41 4.12 3.98
CA ALA A 452 18.98 5.25 3.17
C ALA A 452 17.71 5.90 3.76
N ALA A 453 16.72 5.10 4.17
CA ALA A 453 15.53 5.60 4.86
C ALA A 453 15.87 6.33 6.17
N LEU A 454 16.76 5.76 6.99
CA LEU A 454 17.26 6.41 8.20
C LEU A 454 17.94 7.75 7.89
N SER A 455 18.77 7.79 6.85
CA SER A 455 19.44 9.02 6.41
C SER A 455 18.42 10.10 6.00
N MET A 456 17.38 9.71 5.25
CA MET A 456 16.29 10.63 4.87
C MET A 456 15.51 11.14 6.09
N ALA A 457 15.26 10.28 7.08
CA ALA A 457 14.60 10.65 8.34
C ALA A 457 15.34 11.80 9.05
N PHE A 458 16.68 11.72 9.10
CA PHE A 458 17.52 12.74 9.73
C PHE A 458 17.67 14.01 8.89
N LEU A 459 17.66 13.90 7.56
CA LEU A 459 17.87 15.01 6.64
C LEU A 459 16.66 15.95 6.58
N PHE A 460 15.45 15.42 6.41
CA PHE A 460 14.26 16.23 6.16
C PHE A 460 13.44 16.57 7.42
N ARG A 461 13.43 15.70 8.44
CA ARG A 461 12.74 15.91 9.73
C ARG A 461 11.29 16.39 9.63
N ALA A 462 10.58 15.99 8.57
CA ALA A 462 9.20 16.38 8.30
C ALA A 462 8.37 15.16 7.87
N PRO A 463 8.02 14.25 8.80
CA PRO A 463 7.44 12.94 8.48
C PRO A 463 6.24 13.00 7.54
N VAL A 464 5.27 13.87 7.84
CA VAL A 464 4.05 14.05 7.01
C VAL A 464 4.40 14.50 5.60
N ALA A 465 5.27 15.50 5.48
CA ALA A 465 5.65 16.04 4.17
C ALA A 465 6.42 15.00 3.35
N MET A 466 7.31 14.23 3.98
CA MET A 466 8.05 13.15 3.34
C MET A 466 7.11 12.05 2.81
N VAL A 467 6.10 11.68 3.59
CA VAL A 467 5.08 10.70 3.16
C VAL A 467 4.25 11.24 1.99
N LEU A 468 3.72 12.46 2.11
CA LEU A 468 2.89 13.08 1.06
C LEU A 468 3.67 13.39 -0.23
N ALA A 469 4.96 13.76 -0.14
CA ALA A 469 5.80 14.05 -1.30
C ALA A 469 5.96 12.82 -2.21
N SER A 470 6.09 11.63 -1.63
CA SER A 470 6.13 10.39 -2.41
C SER A 470 4.82 10.10 -3.14
N GLY A 471 3.68 10.54 -2.60
CA GLY A 471 2.39 10.33 -3.22
C GLY A 471 2.22 11.02 -4.55
N VAL A 472 2.92 12.14 -4.76
CA VAL A 472 3.04 12.79 -6.07
C VAL A 472 3.71 11.85 -7.08
N ALA A 473 4.85 11.26 -6.71
CA ALA A 473 5.59 10.34 -7.59
C ALA A 473 4.80 9.07 -7.89
N GLN A 474 4.12 8.53 -6.87
CA GLN A 474 3.27 7.36 -7.03
C GLN A 474 2.05 7.67 -7.91
N ALA A 475 1.41 8.83 -7.74
CA ALA A 475 0.33 9.29 -8.60
C ALA A 475 0.75 9.39 -10.07
N VAL A 476 1.94 9.93 -10.35
CA VAL A 476 2.51 9.95 -11.71
C VAL A 476 2.74 8.53 -12.23
N MET A 477 3.29 7.64 -11.41
CA MET A 477 3.54 6.24 -11.79
C MET A 477 2.24 5.47 -12.07
N LEU A 478 1.12 5.79 -11.42
CA LEU A 478 -0.19 5.20 -11.76
C LEU A 478 -0.53 5.42 -13.23
N GLY A 479 -0.25 6.60 -13.79
CA GLY A 479 -0.44 6.88 -15.22
C GLY A 479 0.39 5.95 -16.12
N ALA A 480 1.62 5.63 -15.73
CA ALA A 480 2.44 4.65 -16.43
C ALA A 480 1.88 3.23 -16.32
N LEU A 481 1.40 2.86 -15.13
CA LEU A 481 0.75 1.56 -14.90
C LEU A 481 -0.55 1.41 -15.68
N ALA A 482 -1.30 2.50 -15.93
CA ALA A 482 -2.50 2.48 -16.77
C ALA A 482 -2.20 1.92 -18.17
N VAL A 483 -1.09 2.36 -18.79
CA VAL A 483 -0.64 1.84 -20.09
C VAL A 483 -0.22 0.38 -19.97
N ALA A 484 0.52 0.03 -18.92
CA ALA A 484 1.00 -1.33 -18.71
C ALA A 484 -0.14 -2.33 -18.56
N VAL A 485 -1.17 -2.03 -17.76
CA VAL A 485 -2.28 -2.98 -17.52
C VAL A 485 -3.13 -3.18 -18.76
N LEU A 486 -3.35 -2.15 -19.57
CA LEU A 486 -4.03 -2.28 -20.85
C LEU A 486 -3.19 -3.11 -21.84
N TYR A 487 -1.88 -2.88 -21.89
CA TYR A 487 -0.97 -3.70 -22.70
C TYR A 487 -0.98 -5.17 -22.25
N PHE A 488 -0.92 -5.44 -20.95
CA PHE A 488 -1.00 -6.81 -20.41
C PHE A 488 -2.32 -7.47 -20.78
N ARG A 489 -3.43 -6.75 -20.70
CA ARG A 489 -4.77 -7.27 -21.02
C ARG A 489 -4.96 -7.57 -22.50
N TYR A 490 -4.51 -6.70 -23.40
CA TYR A 490 -4.86 -6.77 -24.82
C TYR A 490 -3.75 -7.30 -25.73
N CYS A 491 -2.49 -7.24 -25.29
CA CYS A 491 -1.34 -7.59 -26.13
C CYS A 491 -0.51 -8.77 -25.59
N ASP A 492 -0.40 -8.91 -24.26
CA ASP A 492 0.51 -9.86 -23.62
C ASP A 492 -0.22 -10.86 -22.69
N ILE A 493 -1.51 -11.10 -22.94
CA ILE A 493 -2.33 -12.09 -22.22
C ILE A 493 -2.35 -13.43 -22.97
N ASP A 494 -2.40 -14.54 -22.22
CA ASP A 494 -2.83 -15.82 -22.79
C ASP A 494 -4.35 -15.79 -23.00
N GLN A 495 -4.81 -15.94 -24.24
CA GLN A 495 -6.23 -15.85 -24.60
C GLN A 495 -7.12 -16.88 -23.87
N ARG A 496 -6.56 -18.01 -23.41
CA ARG A 496 -7.30 -19.02 -22.62
C ARG A 496 -7.56 -18.58 -21.19
N LEU A 497 -6.83 -17.56 -20.73
CA LEU A 497 -6.92 -16.96 -19.40
C LEU A 497 -7.60 -15.58 -19.43
N ALA A 498 -8.04 -15.12 -20.61
CA ALA A 498 -8.68 -13.84 -20.79
C ALA A 498 -10.00 -13.75 -20.00
N PRO A 499 -10.17 -12.77 -19.08
CA PRO A 499 -11.46 -12.52 -18.46
C PRO A 499 -12.53 -12.00 -19.42
N ASN A 500 -13.77 -11.86 -18.91
CA ASN A 500 -14.95 -11.43 -19.67
C ASN A 500 -14.99 -9.91 -19.90
N ARG A 501 -15.98 -9.44 -20.69
CA ARG A 501 -16.15 -8.01 -21.02
C ARG A 501 -16.42 -7.11 -19.80
N SER A 502 -17.06 -7.62 -18.76
CA SER A 502 -17.28 -6.85 -17.53
C SER A 502 -15.95 -6.49 -16.85
N TRP A 503 -14.96 -7.39 -16.94
CA TRP A 503 -13.61 -7.11 -16.49
C TRP A 503 -12.92 -6.01 -17.31
N ASP A 504 -13.16 -5.98 -18.62
CA ASP A 504 -12.62 -4.93 -19.48
C ASP A 504 -13.13 -3.56 -19.05
N VAL A 505 -14.43 -3.43 -18.78
CA VAL A 505 -15.02 -2.18 -18.28
C VAL A 505 -14.34 -1.76 -16.98
N LEU A 506 -14.21 -2.68 -16.01
CA LEU A 506 -13.57 -2.37 -14.73
C LEU A 506 -12.10 -1.96 -14.89
N LEU A 507 -11.35 -2.63 -15.77
CA LEU A 507 -9.95 -2.32 -16.04
C LEU A 507 -9.79 -0.96 -16.72
N TRP A 508 -10.67 -0.63 -17.67
CA TRP A 508 -10.72 0.70 -18.30
C TRP A 508 -11.08 1.79 -17.29
N CYS A 509 -12.04 1.56 -16.39
CA CYS A 509 -12.34 2.48 -15.30
C CYS A 509 -11.10 2.73 -14.42
N SER A 510 -10.34 1.68 -14.09
CA SER A 510 -9.07 1.81 -13.35
C SER A 510 -8.04 2.61 -14.15
N ALA A 511 -7.85 2.29 -15.43
CA ALA A 511 -6.86 2.97 -16.28
C ALA A 511 -7.18 4.46 -16.46
N ILE A 512 -8.46 4.80 -16.68
CA ILE A 512 -8.92 6.19 -16.75
C ILE A 512 -8.67 6.90 -15.42
N GLY A 513 -9.05 6.30 -14.29
CA GLY A 513 -8.79 6.86 -12.97
C GLY A 513 -7.30 7.14 -12.72
N PHE A 514 -6.42 6.22 -13.15
CA PHE A 514 -4.97 6.39 -13.04
C PHE A 514 -4.44 7.54 -13.89
N VAL A 515 -4.90 7.67 -15.12
CA VAL A 515 -4.54 8.77 -16.01
C VAL A 515 -5.03 10.11 -15.47
N VAL A 516 -6.25 10.16 -14.91
CA VAL A 516 -6.79 11.38 -14.28
C VAL A 516 -5.95 11.78 -13.06
N ILE A 517 -5.65 10.85 -12.16
CA ILE A 517 -4.81 11.10 -10.99
C ILE A 517 -3.42 11.60 -11.41
N ALA A 518 -2.78 10.91 -12.36
CA ALA A 518 -1.45 11.28 -12.85
C ALA A 518 -1.47 12.66 -13.55
N GLY A 519 -2.38 12.85 -14.49
CA GLY A 519 -2.48 14.06 -15.30
C GLY A 519 -2.76 15.30 -14.47
N TRP A 520 -3.71 15.22 -13.53
CA TRP A 520 -3.97 16.33 -12.62
C TRP A 520 -2.79 16.61 -11.69
N THR A 521 -2.15 15.57 -11.15
CA THR A 521 -0.99 15.75 -10.26
C THR A 521 0.16 16.47 -10.99
N ILE A 522 0.43 16.08 -12.24
CA ILE A 522 1.42 16.75 -13.09
C ILE A 522 0.99 18.20 -13.36
N TRP A 523 -0.26 18.41 -13.78
CA TRP A 523 -0.79 19.75 -14.06
C TRP A 523 -0.64 20.67 -12.85
N GLN A 524 -1.06 20.21 -11.67
CA GLN A 524 -0.96 20.97 -10.43
C GLN A 524 0.50 21.35 -10.14
N LYS A 525 1.43 20.39 -10.19
CA LYS A 525 2.84 20.65 -9.89
C LYS A 525 3.49 21.58 -10.92
N VAL A 526 3.13 21.45 -12.19
CA VAL A 526 3.59 22.36 -13.24
C VAL A 526 3.02 23.76 -13.03
N SER A 527 1.74 23.89 -12.69
CA SER A 527 1.13 25.20 -12.40
C SER A 527 1.73 25.86 -11.16
N GLU A 528 2.05 25.10 -10.12
CA GLU A 528 2.74 25.61 -8.93
C GLU A 528 4.16 26.09 -9.25
N VAL A 529 4.82 25.58 -10.29
CA VAL A 529 6.17 26.00 -10.69
C VAL A 529 6.16 27.14 -11.70
N LEU A 530 5.16 27.20 -12.58
CA LEU A 530 5.06 28.23 -13.64
C LEU A 530 4.41 29.54 -13.19
N PHE A 531 3.55 29.48 -12.17
CA PHE A 531 2.80 30.65 -11.65
C PHE A 531 3.25 31.11 -10.26
N PHE A 532 4.35 30.55 -9.75
CA PHE A 532 5.19 31.12 -8.69
C PHE A 532 6.45 31.73 -9.32
#